data_AF-A0A1G8ZUK4-F1
#
_entry.id   AF-A0A1G8ZUK4-F1
#
_cell.length_a   1.000
_cell.length_b   1.000
_cell.length_c   1.000
_cell.angle_alpha   90.00
_cell.angle_beta   90.00
_cell.angle_gamma   90.00
#
_symmetry.space_group_name_H-M   'P 1'
#
loop_
_entity.id
_entity.type
_entity.pdbx_description
1 polymer ?
#
loop_
_entity_poly.entity_id
_entity_poly.type
_entity_poly.pdbx_seq_one_letter_code
_entity_poly.pdbx_strand_id
1 'polypeptide(L)' 'MPFKHFLRSFLRVRTRSIDLPTSEVMAIIKHEKPKIYYSLKKNTANDPIFHFITNINMDYERAHENLKKLRESIQ' A
#
# COMPACT_ATOMS: atom_id res chain seq x y z
N MET A 1 -2.54 9.01 -14.27
CA MET A 1 -1.45 8.66 -13.32
C MET A 1 -1.24 7.14 -13.32
N PRO A 2 -0.07 6.65 -13.75
CA PRO A 2 0.23 5.20 -13.79
C PRO A 2 0.14 4.54 -12.40
N PHE A 3 0.53 5.25 -11.34
CA PHE A 3 0.47 4.76 -9.96
C PHE A 3 -0.95 4.44 -9.46
N LYS A 4 -1.95 5.20 -9.91
CA LYS A 4 -3.36 4.96 -9.59
C LYS A 4 -3.85 3.63 -10.18
N HIS A 5 -3.43 3.32 -11.42
CA HIS A 5 -3.76 2.04 -12.05
C HIS A 5 -3.08 0.88 -11.35
N PHE A 6 -1.78 1.02 -11.04
CA PHE A 6 -1.05 0.04 -10.25
C PHE A 6 -1.76 -0.29 -8.94
N LEU A 7 -2.10 0.72 -8.13
CA LEU A 7 -2.76 0.50 -6.84
C LEU A 7 -4.17 -0.10 -6.99
N ARG A 8 -4.94 0.30 -8.01
CA ARG A 8 -6.23 -0.35 -8.30
C ARG A 8 -6.06 -1.83 -8.64
N SER A 9 -5.05 -2.17 -9.43
CA SER A 9 -4.75 -3.56 -9.76
C SER A 9 -4.28 -4.33 -8.54
N PHE A 10 -3.40 -3.74 -7.73
CA PHE A 10 -2.91 -4.33 -6.48
C PHE A 10 -4.06 -4.64 -5.51
N LEU A 11 -4.95 -3.68 -5.25
CA LEU A 11 -6.10 -3.87 -4.35
C LEU A 11 -7.14 -4.88 -4.85
N ARG A 12 -7.10 -5.24 -6.13
CA ARG A 12 -7.98 -6.27 -6.72
C ARG A 12 -7.37 -7.67 -6.68
N VAL A 13 -6.12 -7.82 -6.26
CA VAL A 13 -5.47 -9.12 -6.15
C VAL A 13 -6.25 -9.95 -5.13
N ARG A 14 -6.81 -11.07 -5.60
CA ARG A 14 -7.43 -12.06 -4.74
C ARG A 14 -6.36 -13.02 -4.24
N THR A 15 -6.10 -12.95 -2.95
CA THR A 15 -5.25 -13.89 -2.24
C THR A 15 -6.10 -15.07 -1.76
N ARG A 16 -5.51 -16.27 -1.69
CA ARG A 16 -6.23 -17.48 -1.24
C ARG A 16 -6.08 -17.73 0.26
N SER A 17 -4.87 -17.50 0.78
CA SER A 17 -4.45 -17.90 2.13
C SER A 17 -3.75 -16.80 2.92
N ILE A 18 -3.53 -15.63 2.32
CA ILE A 18 -2.79 -14.52 2.92
C ILE A 18 -3.60 -13.23 2.78
N ASP A 19 -3.49 -12.33 3.73
CA ASP A 19 -4.05 -10.99 3.55
C ASP A 19 -3.15 -10.15 2.64
N LEU A 20 -3.76 -9.31 1.80
CA LEU A 20 -3.00 -8.39 0.96
C LEU A 20 -2.35 -7.33 1.86
N PRO A 21 -1.00 -7.19 1.85
CA PRO A 21 -0.27 -6.31 2.78
C PRO A 21 -0.37 -4.84 2.36
N THR A 22 -1.59 -4.32 2.35
CA THR A 22 -1.93 -2.99 1.84
C THR A 22 -1.34 -1.91 2.74
N SER A 23 -1.46 -2.08 4.05
CA SER A 23 -0.92 -1.14 5.04
C SER A 23 0.60 -1.02 4.94
N GLU A 24 1.28 -2.15 4.77
CA GLU A 24 2.73 -2.22 4.62
C GLU A 24 3.19 -1.54 3.33
N VAL A 25 2.54 -1.85 2.20
CA VAL A 25 2.85 -1.22 0.91
C VAL A 25 2.63 0.29 0.97
N MET A 26 1.54 0.75 1.60
CA MET A 26 1.29 2.19 1.75
C MET A 26 2.31 2.88 2.67
N ALA A 27 2.76 2.22 3.74
CA ALA A 27 3.80 2.74 4.63
C ALA A 27 5.14 2.91 3.89
N ILE A 28 5.54 1.91 3.10
CA ILE A 28 6.77 1.95 2.30
C ILE A 28 6.68 3.04 1.23
N ILE A 29 5.57 3.13 0.50
CA ILE A 29 5.39 4.20 -0.51
C ILE A 29 5.43 5.59 0.14
N LYS A 30 4.85 5.75 1.34
CA LYS A 30 4.89 7.01 2.09
C LYS A 30 6.31 7.40 2.49
N HIS A 31 7.10 6.44 2.97
CA HIS A 31 8.47 6.68 3.45
C HIS A 31 9.47 6.85 2.29
N GLU A 32 9.49 5.90 1.35
CA GLU A 32 10.50 5.86 0.28
C GLU A 32 10.15 6.74 -0.93
N LYS A 33 8.86 6.95 -1.19
CA LYS A 33 8.36 7.74 -2.34
C LYS A 33 7.31 8.78 -1.90
N PRO A 34 7.63 9.67 -0.95
CA PRO A 34 6.65 10.60 -0.35
C PRO A 34 5.97 11.49 -1.39
N LYS A 35 6.71 11.99 -2.40
CA LYS A 35 6.13 12.80 -3.49
C LYS A 35 5.02 12.06 -4.24
N ILE A 36 5.21 10.76 -4.49
CA ILE A 36 4.21 9.92 -5.16
C ILE A 36 3.02 9.70 -4.24
N TYR A 37 3.27 9.39 -2.96
CA TYR A 37 2.22 9.18 -1.96
C TYR A 37 1.30 10.41 -1.81
N TYR A 38 1.87 11.59 -1.59
CA TYR A 38 1.09 12.80 -1.40
C TYR A 38 0.41 13.27 -2.69
N SER A 39 1.05 13.08 -3.84
CA SER A 39 0.41 13.33 -5.13
C SER A 39 -0.79 12.40 -5.33
N LEU A 40 -0.64 11.11 -5.06
CA LEU A 40 -1.74 10.16 -5.11
C LEU A 40 -2.87 10.58 -4.17
N LYS A 41 -2.56 10.79 -2.88
CA LYS A 41 -3.53 11.21 -1.85
C LYS A 41 -4.35 12.42 -2.28
N LYS A 42 -3.69 13.46 -2.84
CA LYS A 42 -4.38 14.65 -3.35
C LYS A 42 -5.25 14.35 -4.57
N ASN A 43 -4.73 13.61 -5.54
CA ASN A 43 -5.41 13.32 -6.81
C ASN A 43 -6.54 12.27 -6.69
N THR A 44 -6.61 11.54 -5.58
CA THR A 44 -7.61 10.50 -5.34
C THR A 44 -8.43 10.74 -4.09
N ALA A 45 -8.46 11.96 -3.55
CA ALA A 45 -9.20 12.30 -2.33
C ALA A 45 -10.70 11.99 -2.44
N ASN A 46 -11.27 12.11 -3.64
CA ASN A 46 -12.69 11.82 -3.91
C ASN A 46 -12.98 10.33 -4.13
N ASP A 47 -11.98 9.46 -4.19
CA ASP A 47 -12.14 8.01 -4.34
C ASP A 47 -12.09 7.38 -2.95
N PRO A 48 -13.21 6.85 -2.40
CA PRO A 48 -13.29 6.41 -1.01
C PRO A 48 -12.25 5.35 -0.63
N ILE A 49 -11.93 4.44 -1.57
CA ILE A 49 -10.94 3.39 -1.37
C ILE A 49 -9.55 4.00 -1.22
N PHE A 50 -9.20 4.94 -2.10
CA PHE A 50 -7.92 5.61 -2.02
C PHE A 50 -7.81 6.53 -0.81
N HIS A 51 -8.91 7.20 -0.44
CA HIS A 51 -8.97 7.99 0.78
C HIS A 51 -8.70 7.10 2.00
N PHE A 52 -9.26 5.90 2.05
CA PHE A 52 -8.99 4.94 3.13
C PHE A 52 -7.52 4.53 3.18
N ILE A 53 -6.96 3.97 2.09
CA ILE A 53 -5.58 3.44 2.10
C ILE A 53 -4.51 4.52 2.30
N THR A 54 -4.76 5.76 1.89
CA THR A 54 -3.84 6.90 2.08
C THR A 54 -3.99 7.60 3.44
N ASN A 55 -4.86 7.08 4.30
CA ASN A 55 -4.99 7.49 5.70
C ASN A 55 -4.60 6.37 6.68
N ILE A 56 -4.28 5.16 6.19
CA ILE A 56 -3.70 4.12 7.02
C ILE A 56 -2.36 4.62 7.56
N ASN A 57 -2.24 4.64 8.89
CA ASN A 57 -1.00 4.96 9.56
C ASN A 57 -0.35 3.66 10.04
N MET A 58 0.78 3.31 9.43
CA MET A 58 1.59 2.15 9.77
C MET A 58 3.05 2.62 9.85
N ASP A 59 3.78 2.07 10.81
CA ASP A 59 5.20 2.36 11.00
C ASP A 59 6.04 1.73 9.88
N TYR A 60 7.05 2.45 9.41
CA TYR A 60 7.89 2.01 8.28
C TYR A 60 8.70 0.76 8.61
N GLU A 61 9.37 0.74 9.76
CA GLU A 61 10.22 -0.39 10.17
C GLU A 61 9.36 -1.64 10.37
N ARG A 62 8.22 -1.49 11.03
CA ARG A 62 7.25 -2.56 11.21
C ARG A 62 6.70 -3.07 9.87
N ALA A 63 6.43 -2.17 8.93
CA ALA A 63 5.96 -2.55 7.59
C ALA A 63 7.01 -3.38 6.84
N HIS A 64 8.28 -2.97 6.93
CA HIS A 64 9.39 -3.68 6.32
C HIS A 64 9.58 -5.08 6.92
N GLU A 65 9.50 -5.19 8.26
CA GLU A 65 9.58 -6.48 8.96
C GLU A 65 8.41 -7.42 8.57
N ASN A 66 7.18 -6.90 8.52
CA ASN A 66 6.00 -7.66 8.12
C ASN A 66 6.14 -8.23 6.70
N LEU A 67 6.61 -7.41 5.74
CA LEU A 67 6.83 -7.89 4.37
C LEU A 67 7.95 -8.93 4.29
N LYS A 68 9.01 -8.79 5.09
CA LYS A 68 10.08 -9.78 5.17
C LYS A 68 9.54 -11.13 5.64
N LYS A 69 8.76 -11.14 6.74
CA LYS A 69 8.10 -12.35 7.25
C LYS A 69 7.12 -12.95 6.25
N LEU A 70 6.33 -12.11 5.57
CA LEU A 70 5.40 -12.55 4.54
C LEU A 70 6.15 -13.26 3.39
N ARG A 71 7.26 -12.68 2.92
CA ARG A 71 8.09 -13.30 1.89
C ARG A 71 8.61 -14.66 2.31
N GLU A 72 9.08 -14.78 3.55
CA GLU A 72 9.56 -16.05 4.12
C GLU A 72 8.45 -17.10 4.24
N SER A 73 7.20 -16.69 4.45
CA SER A 73 6.05 -17.60 4.53
C SER A 73 5.52 -18.12 3.18
N ILE A 74 5.95 -17.51 2.06
CA ILE A 74 5.52 -17.87 0.70
C ILE A 74 6.60 -18.65 -0.05
N GLN A 75 7.84 -18.69 0.46
CA GLN A 75 8.93 -19.54 -0.04
C GLN A 75 8.80 -20.97 0.49
#